data_AF-A0A7C8BRM4-F1
#
_entry.id   AF-A0A7C8BRM4-F1
#
_cell.length_a   1.000
_cell.length_b   1.000
_cell.length_c   1.000
_cell.angle_alpha   90.00
_cell.angle_beta   90.00
_cell.angle_gamma   90.00
#
_symmetry.space_group_name_H-M   'P 1'
#
loop_
_entity.id
_entity.type
_entity.pdbx_description
1 polymer ?
#
loop_
_entity_poly.entity_id
_entity_poly.type
_entity_poly.pdbx_seq_one_letter_code
_entity_poly.pdbx_strand_id
1 'polypeptide(L)'
;MDLAKQAKIVDGIHDTLNDFVGQRLKVRANMGRSKIVESEGVLTQVHPQLFIMEVDRKRGRTARQSYQYVDVLTGMVELSQNGEPLFAPFVDESMELIDYVMEERVVS
;
A
#
# COMPACT_ATOMS: atom_id res chain seq x y z
N MET A 1 11.61 8.20 -15.45
CA MET A 1 10.26 7.87 -14.95
C MET A 1 9.29 8.93 -15.43
N ASP A 2 8.22 8.53 -16.10
CA ASP A 2 7.12 9.43 -16.42
C ASP A 2 6.28 9.68 -15.16
N LEU A 3 6.42 10.88 -14.58
CA LEU A 3 5.66 11.34 -13.41
C LEU A 3 4.15 11.24 -13.65
N ALA A 4 3.69 11.40 -14.91
CA ALA A 4 2.28 11.28 -15.25
C ALA A 4 1.77 9.83 -15.12
N LYS A 5 2.60 8.84 -15.47
CA LYS A 5 2.27 7.42 -15.27
C LYS A 5 2.09 7.11 -13.78
N GLN A 6 3.01 7.56 -12.93
CA GLN A 6 2.94 7.33 -11.49
C GLN A 6 1.71 8.00 -10.85
N ALA A 7 1.42 9.25 -11.22
CA ALA A 7 0.23 9.95 -10.74
C ALA A 7 -1.05 9.17 -11.06
N LYS A 8 -1.17 8.68 -12.30
CA LYS A 8 -2.33 7.87 -12.72
C LYS A 8 -2.48 6.57 -11.92
N ILE A 9 -1.37 5.92 -11.54
CA ILE A 9 -1.44 4.71 -10.70
C ILE A 9 -1.90 5.06 -9.29
N VAL A 10 -1.38 6.15 -8.70
CA VAL A 10 -1.80 6.63 -7.37
C VAL A 10 -3.30 6.93 -7.36
N ASP A 11 -3.81 7.60 -8.40
CA ASP A 11 -5.25 7.86 -8.55
C ASP A 11 -6.04 6.54 -8.61
N GLY A 12 -5.56 5.54 -9.35
CA GLY A 12 -6.17 4.21 -9.40
C GLY A 12 -6.18 3.49 -8.04
N ILE A 13 -5.11 3.62 -7.24
CA ILE A 13 -5.04 3.08 -5.88
C ILE A 13 -6.07 3.78 -4.98
N HIS A 14 -6.16 5.11 -5.05
CA HIS A 14 -7.14 5.90 -4.31
C HIS A 14 -8.57 5.48 -4.64
N ASP A 15 -8.92 5.41 -5.93
CA ASP A 15 -10.28 5.09 -6.37
C ASP A 15 -10.67 3.68 -5.96
N THR A 16 -9.76 2.72 -6.12
CA THR A 16 -9.97 1.36 -5.63
C THR A 16 -10.24 1.37 -4.12
N LEU A 17 -9.39 2.03 -3.32
CA LEU A 17 -9.57 2.05 -1.86
C LEU A 17 -10.90 2.69 -1.43
N ASN A 18 -11.42 3.67 -2.17
CA ASN A 18 -12.73 4.26 -1.90
C ASN A 18 -13.85 3.20 -1.93
N ASP A 19 -13.79 2.25 -2.85
CA ASP A 19 -14.76 1.16 -2.97
C ASP A 19 -14.65 0.14 -1.81
N PHE A 20 -13.50 0.09 -1.13
CA PHE A 20 -13.25 -0.80 0.01
C PHE A 20 -13.52 -0.16 1.37
N VAL A 21 -14.01 1.08 1.44
CA VAL A 21 -14.34 1.72 2.72
C VAL A 21 -15.40 0.91 3.47
N GLY A 22 -15.16 0.67 4.76
CA GLY A 22 -15.97 -0.17 5.63
C GLY A 22 -15.68 -1.67 5.53
N GLN A 23 -14.81 -2.10 4.60
CA GLN A 23 -14.47 -3.51 4.42
C GLN A 23 -13.26 -3.92 5.27
N ARG A 24 -13.21 -5.21 5.62
CA ARG A 24 -12.10 -5.81 6.37
C ARG A 24 -11.00 -6.22 5.40
N LEU A 25 -9.79 -5.74 5.66
CA LEU A 25 -8.60 -5.97 4.86
C LEU A 25 -7.45 -6.46 5.75
N LYS A 26 -6.55 -7.24 5.16
CA LYS A 26 -5.25 -7.53 5.75
C LYS A 26 -4.24 -6.53 5.23
N VAL A 27 -3.41 -6.01 6.13
CA VAL A 27 -2.31 -5.10 5.82
C VAL A 27 -0.99 -5.73 6.23
N ARG A 28 -0.01 -5.70 5.34
CA ARG A 28 1.39 -6.06 5.59
C ARG A 28 2.24 -4.81 5.35
N ALA A 29 2.79 -4.24 6.42
CA ALA A 29 3.49 -2.96 6.37
C ALA A 29 4.94 -3.10 6.83
N ASN A 30 5.87 -2.56 6.05
CA ASN A 30 7.26 -2.42 6.39
C ASN A 30 7.47 -1.15 7.25
N MET A 31 7.69 -1.34 8.54
CA MET A 31 7.84 -0.28 9.54
C MET A 31 9.30 0.14 9.77
N GLY A 32 10.24 -0.25 8.89
CA GLY A 32 11.64 0.19 8.93
C GLY A 32 12.67 -0.93 8.69
N ARG A 33 13.90 -0.77 9.21
CA ARG A 33 15.04 -1.71 9.00
C ARG A 33 14.75 -3.11 9.57
N SER A 34 14.10 -3.94 8.75
CA SER A 34 13.77 -5.35 9.01
C SER A 34 12.56 -5.61 9.91
N LYS A 35 11.60 -4.67 9.98
CA LYS A 35 10.36 -4.89 10.73
C LYS A 35 9.14 -4.86 9.83
N ILE A 36 8.63 -6.04 9.50
CA ILE A 36 7.35 -6.20 8.81
C ILE A 36 6.29 -6.52 9.86
N VAL A 37 5.16 -5.81 9.78
CA VAL A 37 3.99 -6.05 10.63
C VAL A 37 2.83 -6.45 9.76
N GLU A 38 2.21 -7.59 10.07
CA GLU A 38 0.94 -8.00 9.49
C GLU A 38 -0.20 -7.77 10.49
N SER A 39 -1.31 -7.25 10.01
CA SER A 39 -2.50 -6.96 10.83
C SER A 39 -3.75 -7.07 9.97
N GLU A 40 -4.89 -7.35 10.60
CA GLU A 40 -6.20 -7.24 9.97
C GLU A 40 -6.95 -6.05 10.56
N GLY A 41 -7.82 -5.44 9.78
CA GLY A 41 -8.56 -4.27 10.23
C GLY A 41 -9.60 -3.81 9.22
N VAL A 42 -10.34 -2.77 9.58
CA VAL A 42 -11.33 -2.15 8.70
C VAL A 42 -10.73 -0.90 8.06
N LEU A 43 -10.90 -0.75 6.74
CA LEU A 43 -10.60 0.51 6.06
C LEU A 43 -11.67 1.53 6.43
N THR A 44 -11.29 2.57 7.16
CA THR A 44 -12.26 3.52 7.75
C THR A 44 -12.41 4.80 6.94
N GLN A 45 -11.34 5.30 6.34
CA GLN A 45 -11.33 6.57 5.62
C GLN A 45 -10.31 6.56 4.50
N VAL A 46 -10.64 7.22 3.40
CA VAL A 46 -9.77 7.46 2.25
C VAL A 46 -9.74 8.97 2.04
N HIS A 47 -8.55 9.57 2.13
CA HIS A 47 -8.32 11.01 1.96
C HIS A 47 -7.43 11.25 0.73
N PRO A 48 -7.37 12.46 0.17
CA PRO A 48 -6.58 12.71 -1.05
C PRO A 48 -5.09 12.32 -1.00
N GLN A 49 -4.48 12.24 0.20
CA GLN A 49 -3.05 11.92 0.35
C GLN A 49 -2.75 10.61 1.09
N LEU A 50 -3.72 10.07 1.82
CA LEU A 50 -3.54 8.90 2.67
C LEU A 50 -4.87 8.23 2.94
N PHE A 51 -4.82 6.99 3.41
CA PHE A 51 -5.98 6.28 3.91
C PHE A 51 -5.75 5.82 5.34
N ILE A 52 -6.83 5.45 6.02
CA ILE A 52 -6.84 5.15 7.44
C ILE A 52 -7.51 3.81 7.69
N MET A 53 -6.77 2.91 8.32
CA MET A 53 -7.28 1.64 8.80
C MET A 53 -7.40 1.63 10.33
N GLU A 54 -8.47 1.01 10.82
CA GLU A 54 -8.59 0.60 12.22
C GLU A 54 -8.19 -0.87 12.32
N VAL A 55 -6.99 -1.15 12.84
CA VAL A 55 -6.41 -2.50 12.90
C VAL A 55 -6.61 -3.17 14.25
N ASP A 56 -6.85 -4.47 14.22
CA ASP A 56 -7.07 -5.31 15.39
C ASP A 56 -5.78 -5.48 16.20
N ARG A 57 -5.91 -5.40 17.52
CA ARG A 57 -4.86 -5.64 18.52
C ARG A 57 -5.34 -6.65 19.57
N LYS A 58 -4.41 -7.08 20.41
CA LYS A 58 -4.70 -8.02 21.49
C LYS A 58 -5.79 -7.49 22.44
N ARG A 59 -6.64 -8.41 22.90
CA ARG A 59 -7.72 -8.19 23.88
C ARG A 59 -8.83 -7.27 23.36
N GLY A 60 -9.20 -7.40 22.09
CA GLY A 60 -10.31 -6.64 21.48
C GLY A 60 -10.06 -5.14 21.37
N ARG A 61 -8.80 -4.70 21.49
CA ARG A 61 -8.42 -3.31 21.25
C ARG A 61 -8.17 -3.12 19.77
N THR A 62 -8.39 -1.92 19.27
CA THR A 62 -8.00 -1.52 17.92
C THR A 62 -6.98 -0.39 17.97
N ALA A 63 -6.29 -0.18 16.86
CA ALA A 63 -5.37 0.94 16.68
C ALA A 63 -5.62 1.59 15.32
N ARG A 64 -5.66 2.92 15.30
CA ARG A 64 -5.76 3.69 14.06
C ARG A 64 -4.38 3.81 13.42
N GLN A 65 -4.26 3.41 12.16
CA GLN A 65 -3.05 3.51 11.36
C GLN A 65 -3.36 4.23 10.06
N SER A 66 -2.44 5.07 9.62
CA SER A 66 -2.52 5.78 8.34
C SER A 66 -1.39 5.36 7.44
N TYR A 67 -1.68 5.25 6.15
CA TYR A 67 -0.73 4.85 5.12
C TYR A 67 -0.89 5.76 3.90
N GLN A 68 0.21 6.02 3.21
CA GLN A 68 0.19 6.82 1.98
C GLN A 68 0.04 5.91 0.77
N TYR A 69 -0.53 6.43 -0.32
CA TYR A 69 -0.65 5.69 -1.58
C TYR A 69 0.70 5.30 -2.17
N VAL A 70 1.73 6.13 -1.94
CA VAL A 70 3.10 5.84 -2.36
C VAL A 70 3.69 4.64 -1.61
N ASP A 71 3.26 4.38 -0.37
CA ASP A 71 3.69 3.20 0.38
C ASP A 71 3.12 1.92 -0.27
N VAL A 72 1.89 1.99 -0.78
CA VAL A 72 1.29 0.90 -1.55
C VAL A 72 1.99 0.73 -2.88
N LEU A 73 2.17 1.83 -3.62
CA LEU A 73 2.86 1.83 -4.91
C LEU A 73 4.25 1.21 -4.81
N THR A 74 5.01 1.53 -3.75
CA THR A 74 6.40 1.07 -3.57
C THR A 74 6.52 -0.30 -2.88
N GLY A 75 5.40 -0.97 -2.59
CA GLY A 75 5.39 -2.26 -1.89
C GLY A 75 5.76 -2.18 -0.40
N MET A 76 5.91 -0.97 0.16
CA MET A 76 6.11 -0.78 1.60
C MET A 76 4.87 -1.16 2.41
N VAL A 77 3.69 -1.07 1.79
CA VAL A 77 2.40 -1.48 2.34
C VAL A 77 1.66 -2.33 1.32
N GLU A 78 1.37 -3.58 1.66
CA GLU A 78 0.56 -4.47 0.84
C GLU A 78 -0.80 -4.67 1.49
N LEU A 79 -1.86 -4.62 0.68
CA LEU A 79 -3.24 -4.87 1.10
C LEU A 79 -3.78 -6.12 0.41
N SER A 80 -4.46 -6.97 1.17
CA SER A 80 -5.14 -8.15 0.65
C SER A 80 -6.52 -8.35 1.27
N GLN A 81 -7.42 -8.98 0.52
CA GLN A 81 -8.73 -9.42 0.98
C GLN A 81 -8.91 -10.90 0.62
N ASN A 82 -9.32 -11.72 1.59
CA ASN A 82 -9.50 -13.17 1.40
C ASN A 82 -8.26 -13.92 0.86
N GLY A 83 -7.07 -13.39 1.14
CA GLY A 83 -5.80 -13.97 0.65
C GLY A 83 -5.34 -13.42 -0.71
N GLU A 84 -6.18 -12.67 -1.42
CA GLU A 84 -5.86 -12.09 -2.72
C GLU A 84 -5.32 -10.65 -2.56
N PRO A 85 -4.16 -10.31 -3.16
CA PRO A 85 -3.61 -8.97 -3.12
C PRO A 85 -4.44 -7.99 -3.96
N LEU A 86 -4.76 -6.81 -3.42
CA LEU A 86 -5.57 -5.81 -4.14
C LEU A 86 -4.79 -5.11 -5.26
N PHE A 87 -3.46 -4.99 -5.13
CA PHE A 87 -2.65 -4.10 -5.96
C PHE A 87 -1.42 -4.76 -6.60
N ALA A 88 -1.32 -6.11 -6.59
CA ALA A 88 -0.14 -6.81 -7.10
C ALA A 88 0.34 -6.34 -8.50
N PRO A 89 -0.54 -6.14 -9.51
CA PRO A 89 -0.11 -5.67 -10.83
C PRO A 89 0.56 -4.29 -10.80
N PHE A 90 0.17 -3.41 -9.87
CA PHE A 90 0.72 -2.06 -9.77
C PHE A 90 2.05 -2.01 -9.04
N VAL A 91 2.27 -2.95 -8.11
CA VAL A 91 3.51 -3.06 -7.33
C VAL A 91 4.60 -3.72 -8.18
N ASP A 92 4.27 -4.76 -8.94
CA ASP A 92 5.25 -5.42 -9.82
C ASP A 92 5.74 -4.44 -10.90
N GLU A 93 4.83 -3.68 -11.52
CA GLU A 93 5.22 -2.61 -12.47
C GLU A 93 6.11 -1.54 -11.84
N SER A 94 5.88 -1.18 -10.58
CA SER A 94 6.68 -0.14 -9.91
C SER A 94 8.07 -0.66 -9.52
N MET A 95 8.16 -1.92 -9.10
CA MET A 95 9.38 -2.56 -8.64
C MET A 95 10.31 -2.88 -9.82
N GLU A 96 9.77 -3.37 -10.95
CA GLU A 96 10.52 -3.49 -12.21
C GLU A 96 11.09 -2.13 -12.66
N LEU A 97 10.34 -1.04 -12.47
CA LEU A 97 10.77 0.31 -12.79
C LEU A 97 11.85 0.85 -11.84
N ILE A 98 11.82 0.48 -10.56
CA ILE A 98 12.87 0.85 -9.60
C ILE A 98 14.14 0.08 -9.92
N ASP A 99 14.05 -1.23 -10.14
CA ASP A 99 15.20 -2.09 -10.43
C ASP A 99 15.88 -1.68 -11.73
N TYR A 100 15.11 -1.37 -12.79
CA TYR A 100 15.65 -0.84 -14.06
C TYR A 100 16.43 0.48 -13.88
N VAL A 101 15.90 1.43 -13.09
CA VAL A 101 16.55 2.72 -12.85
C VAL A 101 17.81 2.56 -11.98
N MET A 102 17.83 1.57 -11.08
CA MET A 102 19.01 1.26 -10.27
C MET A 102 20.10 0.58 -11.10
N GLU A 103 19.76 -0.32 -12.01
CA GLU A 103 20.72 -0.92 -12.94
C GLU A 103 21.37 0.11 -13.87
N GLU A 104 20.61 1.06 -14.41
CA GLU A 104 21.14 2.13 -15.29
C GLU A 104 22.16 3.04 -14.58
N ARG A 105 22.00 3.27 -13.27
CA ARG A 105 22.90 4.10 -12.45
C ARG A 105 24.17 3.40 -11.98
N VAL A 106 24.22 2.06 -12.02
CA VAL A 106 25.41 1.28 -11.66
C VAL A 106 26.33 1.06 -12.87
N VAL A 107 25.81 1.25 -14.09
CA VAL A 107 26.57 1.12 -15.36
C VAL A 107 27.19 2.46 -15.81
N SER A 108 26.99 3.55 -15.05
CA SER A 108 27.53 4.89 -15.34
C SER A 108 28.73 5.25 -14.46
#